data_AF-A0A2C6KNJ7-F1
#
_entry.id   AF-A0A2C6KNJ7-F1
#
_cell.length_a   1.000
_cell.length_b   1.000
_cell.length_c   1.000
_cell.angle_alpha   90.00
_cell.angle_beta   90.00
_cell.angle_gamma   90.00
#
_symmetry.space_group_name_H-M   'P 1'
#
loop_
_entity.id
_entity.type
_entity.pdbx_description
1 polymer ?
#
loop_
_entity_poly.entity_id
_entity_poly.type
_entity_poly.pdbx_seq_one_letter_code
_entity_poly.pdbx_strand_id
1 'polypeptide(L)'
;MVVPAVFPYAARGIYLCHAVSRPAMPLLGYSRMMVNGGWDSALRRTMQARHYSKKVHEHFFNPKNAGAFDLSDPEVNAKVGTAVVGKAACGDVIKLQVMVEDGKIRDARFKTFGCGSAIASSSYATELIKGKSCADALKLRNTDIAAELNLPPVKVHCSLLAEDAVKHAIRDYQKKQEKAAAASASSPPIQLPPSSGTEGTASSPAE
;
A
#
# COMPACT_ATOMS: atom_id res chain seq x y z
N MET A 1 -5.70 -40.55 7.35
CA MET A 1 -7.14 -40.32 7.64
C MET A 1 -7.25 -38.94 8.27
N VAL A 2 -7.58 -37.93 7.48
CA VAL A 2 -8.93 -37.36 7.25
C VAL A 2 -9.27 -36.31 8.32
N VAL A 3 -9.11 -35.05 7.90
CA VAL A 3 -9.77 -33.84 8.38
C VAL A 3 -11.28 -33.97 8.14
N PRO A 4 -12.18 -33.56 9.05
CA PRO A 4 -12.95 -32.33 8.78
C PRO A 4 -13.47 -31.56 10.02
N ALA A 5 -13.36 -30.24 9.97
CA ALA A 5 -14.28 -29.25 10.57
C ALA A 5 -13.86 -27.88 10.01
N VAL A 6 -14.47 -27.32 8.97
CA VAL A 6 -15.81 -26.71 8.88
C VAL A 6 -16.10 -25.80 10.08
N PHE A 7 -15.74 -24.52 9.93
CA PHE A 7 -16.48 -23.43 10.56
C PHE A 7 -16.69 -22.29 9.55
N PRO A 8 -17.94 -22.04 9.14
CA PRO A 8 -18.34 -20.85 8.40
C PRO A 8 -18.67 -19.73 9.39
N TYR A 9 -18.23 -18.50 9.17
CA TYR A 9 -18.90 -17.36 9.79
C TYR A 9 -18.85 -16.11 8.91
N ALA A 10 -20.05 -15.81 8.39
CA ALA A 10 -20.43 -14.56 7.78
C ALA A 10 -20.72 -13.53 8.88
N ALA A 11 -20.29 -12.29 8.67
CA ALA A 11 -20.82 -11.06 9.25
C ALA A 11 -20.34 -9.92 8.32
N ARG A 12 -21.14 -9.24 7.49
CA ARG A 12 -22.45 -8.58 7.67
C ARG A 12 -22.48 -7.70 8.91
N GLY A 13 -22.02 -6.47 8.73
CA GLY A 13 -22.15 -5.35 9.66
C GLY A 13 -22.33 -4.05 8.87
N ILE A 14 -23.51 -3.90 8.27
CA ILE A 14 -23.98 -2.65 7.67
C ILE A 14 -24.39 -1.75 8.83
N TYR A 15 -23.77 -0.59 8.92
CA TYR A 15 -24.16 0.48 9.83
C TYR A 15 -25.59 0.93 9.52
N LEU A 16 -26.48 0.69 10.48
CA LEU A 16 -27.83 1.22 10.56
C LEU A 16 -27.74 2.71 10.93
N CYS A 17 -27.98 3.59 9.96
CA CYS A 17 -28.11 5.04 10.21
C CYS A 17 -29.59 5.44 10.11
N HIS A 18 -30.12 5.83 11.27
CA HIS A 18 -31.27 6.70 11.53
C HIS A 18 -32.47 6.67 10.56
N ALA A 19 -33.54 6.07 11.07
CA ALA A 19 -34.91 6.31 10.64
C ALA A 19 -35.25 7.80 10.73
N VAL A 20 -35.50 8.43 9.58
CA VAL A 20 -36.28 9.67 9.48
C VAL A 20 -37.60 9.31 8.83
N SER A 21 -38.67 9.57 9.59
CA SER A 21 -40.06 9.30 9.28
C SER A 21 -40.45 9.79 7.89
N ARG A 22 -40.90 8.87 7.02
CA ARG A 22 -41.51 9.20 5.72
C ARG A 22 -43.03 9.24 5.90
N PRO A 23 -43.72 10.35 5.51
CA PRO A 23 -45.17 10.34 5.45
C PRO A 23 -45.64 9.49 4.26
N ALA A 24 -46.72 8.75 4.47
CA ALA A 24 -47.35 7.88 3.49
C ALA A 24 -47.85 8.68 2.28
N MET A 25 -47.45 8.28 1.07
CA MET A 25 -48.09 8.73 -0.17
C MET A 25 -49.12 7.69 -0.64
N PRO A 26 -50.29 8.11 -1.13
CA PRO A 26 -51.36 7.21 -1.53
C PRO A 26 -51.04 6.51 -2.86
N LEU A 27 -51.35 5.22 -2.88
CA LEU A 27 -51.28 4.31 -4.02
C LEU A 27 -52.39 4.64 -5.03
N LEU A 28 -52.13 5.50 -6.00
CA LEU A 28 -52.92 5.54 -7.24
C LEU A 28 -52.06 6.06 -8.40
N GLY A 29 -51.90 5.21 -9.41
CA GLY A 29 -51.43 5.64 -10.74
C GLY A 29 -49.97 5.36 -11.08
N TYR A 30 -49.47 4.14 -10.85
CA TYR A 30 -48.21 3.68 -11.47
C TYR A 30 -48.51 2.76 -12.66
N SER A 31 -49.14 3.31 -13.69
CA SER A 31 -49.14 2.70 -15.01
C SER A 31 -48.94 3.79 -16.04
N ARG A 32 -47.85 3.66 -16.80
CA ARG A 32 -47.49 4.44 -17.99
C ARG A 32 -46.72 5.75 -17.79
N MET A 33 -45.45 5.62 -17.39
CA MET A 33 -44.40 6.55 -17.84
C MET A 33 -43.07 5.80 -17.95
N MET A 34 -42.93 5.00 -19.00
CA MET A 34 -41.69 4.30 -19.35
C MET A 34 -41.24 4.66 -20.77
N VAL A 35 -41.34 5.94 -21.14
CA VAL A 35 -40.90 6.45 -22.44
C VAL A 35 -40.14 7.77 -22.27
N ASN A 36 -38.88 7.71 -22.72
CA ASN A 36 -37.97 8.81 -23.09
C ASN A 36 -37.21 9.57 -21.97
N GLY A 37 -36.03 9.05 -21.64
CA GLY A 37 -34.76 9.81 -21.80
C GLY A 37 -34.49 11.01 -20.90
N GLY A 38 -35.32 11.33 -19.91
CA GLY A 38 -35.17 12.54 -19.09
C GLY A 38 -34.34 12.40 -17.80
N TRP A 39 -34.12 11.17 -17.31
CA TRP A 39 -33.50 10.95 -16.00
C TRP A 39 -31.98 11.13 -15.99
N ASP A 40 -31.35 10.95 -17.15
CA ASP A 40 -29.91 11.04 -17.30
C ASP A 40 -29.38 12.47 -17.32
N SER A 41 -30.25 13.45 -17.64
CA SER A 41 -29.85 14.84 -17.86
C SER A 41 -30.01 15.70 -16.62
N ALA A 42 -31.07 15.47 -15.84
CA ALA A 42 -31.37 16.27 -14.66
C ALA A 42 -30.43 15.93 -13.49
N LEU A 43 -30.17 14.64 -13.24
CA LEU A 43 -29.18 14.18 -12.25
C LEU A 43 -27.74 14.56 -12.63
N ARG A 44 -27.43 14.63 -13.93
CA ARG A 44 -26.13 15.15 -14.41
C ARG A 44 -25.94 16.65 -14.18
N ARG A 45 -27.03 17.44 -14.14
CA ARG A 45 -26.99 18.88 -13.93
C ARG A 45 -27.02 19.28 -12.45
N THR A 46 -27.68 18.49 -11.58
CA THR A 46 -27.76 18.75 -10.13
C THR A 46 -26.67 18.08 -9.30
N MET A 47 -25.94 17.10 -9.85
CA MET A 47 -24.58 16.83 -9.38
C MET A 47 -23.70 17.98 -9.84
N GLN A 48 -23.74 19.08 -9.09
CA GLN A 48 -22.71 20.09 -9.05
C GLN A 48 -21.37 19.41 -9.35
N ALA A 49 -20.86 19.64 -10.57
CA ALA A 49 -19.75 18.90 -11.13
C ALA A 49 -18.63 18.89 -10.10
N ARG A 50 -18.45 17.77 -9.39
CA ARG A 50 -17.33 17.60 -8.48
C ARG A 50 -16.12 17.76 -9.39
N HIS A 51 -15.36 18.83 -9.23
CA HIS A 51 -14.23 19.19 -10.10
C HIS A 51 -13.10 18.16 -9.95
N TYR A 52 -13.33 16.97 -10.48
CA TYR A 52 -12.37 15.90 -10.62
C TYR A 52 -12.10 15.74 -12.10
N SER A 53 -10.83 15.70 -12.45
CA SER A 53 -10.41 15.45 -13.82
C SER A 53 -10.89 14.07 -14.28
N LYS A 54 -10.93 13.86 -15.60
CA LYS A 54 -11.25 12.55 -16.18
C LYS A 54 -10.27 11.47 -15.67
N LYS A 55 -9.00 11.84 -15.46
CA LYS A 55 -7.95 10.95 -14.93
C LYS A 55 -8.24 10.48 -13.51
N VAL A 56 -8.70 11.40 -12.63
CA VAL A 56 -9.09 11.02 -11.26
C VAL A 56 -10.22 10.00 -11.27
N HIS A 57 -11.22 10.18 -12.15
CA HIS A 57 -12.30 9.21 -12.29
C HIS A 57 -11.79 7.85 -12.78
N GLU A 58 -10.91 7.83 -13.78
CA GLU A 58 -10.34 6.59 -14.31
C GLU A 58 -9.59 5.78 -13.24
N HIS A 59 -8.66 6.41 -12.52
CA HIS A 59 -7.92 5.74 -11.46
C HIS A 59 -8.79 5.42 -10.23
N PHE A 60 -9.93 6.08 -10.05
CA PHE A 60 -10.87 5.76 -8.98
C PHE A 60 -11.72 4.53 -9.31
N PHE A 61 -12.27 4.44 -10.52
CA PHE A 61 -13.13 3.31 -10.92
C PHE A 61 -12.32 2.08 -11.34
N ASN A 62 -11.11 2.27 -11.87
CA ASN A 62 -10.22 1.20 -12.28
C ASN A 62 -8.80 1.43 -11.73
N PRO A 63 -8.61 1.38 -10.41
CA PRO A 63 -7.30 1.60 -9.80
C PRO A 63 -6.32 0.52 -10.27
N LYS A 64 -5.18 0.95 -10.81
CA LYS A 64 -4.12 0.03 -11.21
C LYS A 64 -3.33 -0.41 -10.00
N ASN A 65 -3.04 -1.71 -9.92
CA ASN A 65 -2.15 -2.26 -8.89
C ASN A 65 -2.70 -2.14 -7.45
N ALA A 66 -4.02 -2.09 -7.31
CA ALA A 66 -4.67 -2.33 -6.03
C ALA A 66 -4.41 -3.77 -5.58
N GLY A 67 -3.92 -3.95 -4.35
CA GLY A 67 -3.58 -5.26 -3.81
C GLY A 67 -2.52 -5.22 -2.72
N ALA A 68 -2.09 -6.39 -2.28
CA ALA A 68 -0.94 -6.54 -1.40
C ALA A 68 -0.04 -7.66 -1.94
N PHE A 69 1.19 -7.69 -1.46
CA PHE A 69 2.08 -8.83 -1.56
C PHE A 69 1.95 -9.70 -0.31
N ASP A 70 2.12 -11.01 -0.50
CA ASP A 70 2.18 -11.96 0.59
C ASP A 70 3.57 -11.89 1.23
N LEU A 71 3.60 -11.42 2.48
CA LEU A 71 4.84 -11.27 3.26
C LEU A 71 5.20 -12.54 4.05
N SER A 72 4.42 -13.61 3.87
CA SER A 72 4.68 -14.92 4.49
C SER A 72 5.96 -15.56 3.95
N ASP A 73 6.27 -15.31 2.67
CA ASP A 73 7.48 -15.81 2.04
C ASP A 73 8.68 -14.91 2.41
N PRO A 74 9.72 -15.47 3.06
CA PRO A 74 10.85 -14.67 3.53
C PRO A 74 11.66 -14.03 2.39
N GLU A 75 11.76 -14.70 1.24
CA GLU A 75 12.44 -14.16 0.06
C GLU A 75 11.72 -12.94 -0.51
N VAL A 76 10.39 -12.98 -0.56
CA VAL A 76 9.55 -11.86 -1.01
C VAL A 76 9.64 -10.72 0.00
N ASN A 77 9.54 -11.02 1.30
CA ASN A 77 9.61 -10.02 2.35
C ASN A 77 10.97 -9.29 2.40
N ALA A 78 12.06 -9.95 2.01
CA ALA A 78 13.38 -9.33 1.89
C ALA A 78 13.47 -8.33 0.73
N LYS A 79 12.77 -8.60 -0.38
CA LYS A 79 12.74 -7.75 -1.58
C LYS A 79 11.65 -6.67 -1.55
N VAL A 80 10.69 -6.77 -0.65
CA VAL A 80 9.56 -5.85 -0.54
C VAL A 80 9.73 -4.84 0.58
N GLY A 81 9.72 -3.55 0.24
CA GLY A 81 9.56 -2.46 1.19
C GLY A 81 8.08 -2.19 1.45
N THR A 82 7.69 -2.02 2.71
CA THR A 82 6.29 -1.72 3.10
C THR A 82 6.24 -0.41 3.87
N ALA A 83 5.31 0.47 3.49
CA ALA A 83 4.99 1.67 4.26
C ALA A 83 3.49 1.76 4.52
N VAL A 84 3.16 2.23 5.72
CA VAL A 84 1.82 2.65 6.08
C VAL A 84 1.91 4.10 6.52
N VAL A 85 1.23 4.98 5.79
CA VAL A 85 1.21 6.42 6.05
C VAL A 85 -0.22 6.90 6.18
N GLY A 86 -0.42 7.95 6.97
CA GLY A 86 -1.73 8.54 7.22
C GLY A 86 -2.18 8.39 8.66
N LYS A 87 -3.29 9.05 8.99
CA LYS A 87 -3.86 9.08 10.33
C LYS A 87 -5.34 8.71 10.24
N ALA A 88 -5.77 7.75 11.05
CA ALA A 88 -7.18 7.33 11.10
C ALA A 88 -8.13 8.50 11.38
N ALA A 89 -7.68 9.49 12.17
CA ALA A 89 -8.45 10.69 12.48
C ALA A 89 -8.76 11.56 11.25
N CYS A 90 -7.90 11.55 10.23
CA CYS A 90 -8.08 12.32 8.99
C CYS A 90 -8.86 11.54 7.92
N GLY A 91 -9.17 10.26 8.17
CA GLY A 91 -9.88 9.39 7.23
C GLY A 91 -9.04 8.88 6.06
N ASP A 92 -7.78 9.30 5.92
CA ASP A 92 -6.88 8.88 4.84
C ASP A 92 -5.70 8.06 5.39
N VAL A 93 -5.60 6.79 4.98
CA VAL A 93 -4.53 5.84 5.33
C VAL A 93 -4.13 5.04 4.09
N ILE A 94 -2.85 5.08 3.72
CA ILE A 94 -2.29 4.39 2.57
C ILE A 94 -1.28 3.35 3.07
N LYS A 95 -1.47 2.10 2.66
CA LYS A 95 -0.46 1.04 2.73
C LYS A 95 0.11 0.82 1.33
N LEU A 96 1.39 1.14 1.14
CA LEU A 96 2.11 0.94 -0.11
C LEU A 96 3.17 -0.14 0.09
N GLN A 97 3.27 -1.05 -0.87
CA GLN A 97 4.30 -2.08 -0.92
C GLN A 97 5.01 -2.02 -2.26
N VAL A 98 6.35 -2.03 -2.22
CA VAL A 98 7.21 -1.89 -3.40
C VAL A 98 8.16 -3.06 -3.43
N MET A 99 8.14 -3.83 -4.52
CA MET A 99 9.06 -4.94 -4.77
C MET A 99 10.24 -4.43 -5.61
N VAL A 100 11.45 -4.59 -5.08
CA VAL A 100 12.68 -4.16 -5.73
C VAL A 100 13.51 -5.38 -6.14
N GLU A 101 13.95 -5.39 -7.40
CA GLU A 101 14.87 -6.38 -7.95
C GLU A 101 15.97 -5.63 -8.72
N ASP A 102 17.23 -6.00 -8.50
CA ASP A 102 18.40 -5.40 -9.17
C ASP A 102 18.45 -3.86 -9.10
N GLY A 103 18.01 -3.29 -7.97
CA GLY A 103 17.97 -1.84 -7.75
C GLY A 103 16.85 -1.09 -8.50
N LYS A 104 15.94 -1.82 -9.15
CA LYS A 104 14.77 -1.28 -9.86
C LYS A 104 13.47 -1.78 -9.25
N ILE A 105 12.43 -0.95 -9.31
CA ILE A 105 11.10 -1.31 -8.83
C ILE A 105 10.43 -2.18 -9.88
N ARG A 106 10.30 -3.49 -9.60
CA ARG A 106 9.63 -4.45 -10.49
C ARG A 106 8.12 -4.31 -10.43
N ASP A 107 7.57 -4.26 -9.22
CA ASP A 107 6.13 -4.15 -8.99
C ASP A 107 5.86 -3.30 -7.75
N ALA A 108 4.70 -2.66 -7.73
CA ALA A 108 4.24 -1.85 -6.62
C ALA A 108 2.75 -2.07 -6.46
N ARG A 109 2.31 -2.33 -5.23
CA ARG A 109 0.91 -2.59 -4.88
C ARG A 109 0.48 -1.70 -3.74
N PHE A 110 -0.77 -1.26 -3.77
CA PHE A 110 -1.30 -0.42 -2.71
C PHE A 110 -2.65 -0.89 -2.19
N LYS A 111 -2.90 -0.60 -0.92
CA LYS A 111 -4.22 -0.60 -0.29
C LYS A 111 -4.40 0.73 0.40
N THR A 112 -5.50 1.40 0.12
CA THR A 112 -5.79 2.69 0.76
C THR A 112 -7.21 2.71 1.27
N PHE A 113 -7.39 3.41 2.37
CA PHE A 113 -8.68 3.83 2.89
C PHE A 113 -8.69 5.36 2.87
N GLY A 114 -9.68 5.96 2.23
CA GLY A 114 -9.72 7.41 2.10
C GLY A 114 -10.63 7.92 1.01
N CYS A 115 -10.53 9.22 0.75
CA CYS A 115 -11.30 9.87 -0.30
C CYS A 115 -10.89 9.38 -1.70
N GLY A 116 -11.77 9.54 -2.70
CA GLY A 116 -11.50 9.11 -4.07
C GLY A 116 -10.23 9.72 -4.68
N SER A 117 -9.84 10.91 -4.23
CA SER A 117 -8.57 11.56 -4.63
C SER A 117 -7.33 10.86 -4.08
N ALA A 118 -7.40 10.30 -2.87
CA ALA A 118 -6.32 9.52 -2.29
C ALA A 118 -6.13 8.19 -3.05
N ILE A 119 -7.23 7.53 -3.43
CA ILE A 119 -7.20 6.32 -4.28
C ILE A 119 -6.58 6.63 -5.64
N ALA A 120 -7.04 7.68 -6.31
CA ALA A 120 -6.51 8.08 -7.60
C ALA A 120 -5.01 8.46 -7.54
N SER A 121 -4.62 9.23 -6.51
CA SER A 121 -3.21 9.63 -6.31
C SER A 121 -2.31 8.43 -6.04
N SER A 122 -2.79 7.45 -5.27
CA SER A 122 -2.03 6.22 -4.96
C SER A 122 -1.86 5.35 -6.19
N SER A 123 -2.93 5.14 -6.98
CA SER A 123 -2.87 4.38 -8.24
C SER A 123 -1.87 5.01 -9.21
N TYR A 124 -1.97 6.33 -9.41
CA TYR A 124 -1.06 7.03 -10.32
C TYR A 124 0.39 7.00 -9.82
N ALA A 125 0.61 7.18 -8.52
CA ALA A 125 1.95 7.07 -7.94
C ALA A 125 2.55 5.67 -8.14
N THR A 126 1.76 4.59 -8.01
CA THR A 126 2.25 3.22 -8.26
C THR A 126 2.64 2.98 -9.70
N GLU A 127 1.91 3.55 -10.66
CA GLU A 127 2.27 3.47 -12.08
C GLU A 127 3.55 4.24 -12.38
N LEU A 128 3.70 5.42 -11.78
CA LEU A 128 4.88 6.26 -11.97
C LEU A 128 6.17 5.65 -11.45
N ILE A 129 6.13 4.89 -10.36
CA ILE A 129 7.34 4.31 -9.74
C ILE A 129 7.73 2.96 -10.36
N LYS A 130 6.81 2.28 -11.03
CA LYS A 130 7.09 1.00 -11.70
C LYS A 130 8.15 1.17 -12.78
N GLY A 131 9.15 0.27 -12.78
CA GLY A 131 10.26 0.29 -13.72
C GLY A 131 11.34 1.34 -13.43
N LYS A 132 11.14 2.23 -12.45
CA LYS A 132 12.14 3.24 -12.06
C LYS A 132 13.15 2.68 -11.07
N SER A 133 14.31 3.33 -11.00
CA SER A 133 15.29 3.07 -9.94
C SER A 133 14.78 3.59 -8.59
N CYS A 134 15.28 3.02 -7.49
CA CYS A 134 14.96 3.53 -6.14
C CYS A 134 15.31 5.01 -5.98
N ALA A 135 16.41 5.46 -6.60
CA ALA A 135 16.83 6.86 -6.56
C ALA A 135 15.87 7.80 -7.29
N ASP A 136 15.31 7.37 -8.43
CA ASP A 136 14.36 8.19 -9.19
C ASP A 136 12.98 8.20 -8.55
N ALA A 137 12.57 7.10 -7.91
CA ALA A 137 11.34 7.06 -7.16
C ALA A 137 11.37 7.99 -5.92
N LEU A 138 12.56 8.24 -5.33
CA LEU A 138 12.73 9.23 -4.26
C LEU A 138 12.60 10.69 -4.73
N LYS A 139 12.86 10.95 -6.02
CA LYS A 139 12.70 12.28 -6.64
C LYS A 139 11.25 12.60 -6.99
N LEU A 140 10.32 11.65 -6.82
CA LEU A 140 8.90 11.88 -7.06
C LEU A 140 8.40 13.01 -6.15
N ARG A 141 7.68 13.97 -6.74
CA ARG A 141 7.11 15.11 -6.03
C ARG A 141 5.59 15.09 -6.12
N ASN A 142 4.93 15.54 -5.06
CA ASN A 142 3.49 15.76 -5.02
C ASN A 142 2.99 16.70 -6.12
N THR A 143 3.80 17.67 -6.54
CA THR A 143 3.45 18.64 -7.59
C THR A 143 3.19 17.94 -8.91
N ASP A 144 3.98 16.92 -9.23
CA ASP A 144 3.90 16.20 -10.50
C ASP A 144 2.64 15.30 -10.51
N ILE A 145 2.28 14.71 -9.36
CA ILE A 145 1.04 13.95 -9.17
C ILE A 145 -0.19 14.87 -9.24
N ALA A 146 -0.14 16.00 -8.53
CA ALA A 146 -1.25 16.94 -8.47
C ALA A 146 -1.52 17.62 -9.81
N ALA A 147 -0.46 17.96 -10.56
CA ALA A 147 -0.56 18.53 -11.89
C ALA A 147 -1.17 17.53 -12.88
N GLU A 148 -0.72 16.27 -12.87
CA GLU A 148 -1.25 15.26 -13.78
C GLU A 148 -2.74 15.01 -13.53
N LEU A 149 -3.12 14.86 -12.26
CA LEU A 149 -4.49 14.59 -11.85
C LEU A 149 -5.36 15.86 -11.86
N ASN A 150 -4.79 17.03 -12.17
CA ASN A 150 -5.43 18.34 -12.13
C ASN A 150 -6.27 18.53 -10.86
N LEU A 151 -5.65 18.24 -9.71
CA LEU A 151 -6.33 18.28 -8.42
C LEU A 151 -6.55 19.74 -7.99
N PRO A 152 -7.74 20.08 -7.46
CA PRO A 152 -7.96 21.39 -6.88
C PRO A 152 -7.07 21.58 -5.64
N PRO A 153 -6.68 22.83 -5.31
CA PRO A 153 -5.70 23.13 -4.25
C PRO A 153 -6.09 22.57 -2.87
N VAL A 154 -7.40 22.43 -2.62
CA VAL A 154 -7.95 21.88 -1.37
C VAL A 154 -7.58 20.40 -1.15
N LYS A 155 -7.22 19.65 -2.21
CA LYS A 155 -6.97 18.20 -2.15
C LYS A 155 -5.52 17.79 -2.39
N VAL A 156 -4.59 18.75 -2.37
CA VAL A 156 -3.15 18.49 -2.56
C VAL A 156 -2.57 17.63 -1.43
N HIS A 157 -3.22 17.57 -0.26
CA HIS A 157 -2.83 16.68 0.83
C HIS A 157 -2.83 15.20 0.43
N CYS A 158 -3.68 14.80 -0.51
CA CYS A 158 -3.72 13.42 -1.04
C CYS A 158 -2.46 13.09 -1.84
N SER A 159 -1.93 14.06 -2.58
CA SER A 159 -0.70 13.89 -3.37
C SER A 159 0.55 13.89 -2.49
N LEU A 160 0.54 14.70 -1.43
CA LEU A 160 1.58 14.67 -0.39
C LEU A 160 1.62 13.31 0.31
N LEU A 161 0.47 12.76 0.68
CA LEU A 161 0.40 11.46 1.34
C LEU A 161 0.91 10.32 0.44
N ALA A 162 0.62 10.38 -0.87
CA ALA A 162 1.12 9.41 -1.84
C ALA A 162 2.65 9.51 -2.01
N GLU A 163 3.20 10.72 -2.07
CA GLU A 163 4.66 10.95 -2.11
C GLU A 163 5.34 10.40 -0.85
N ASP A 164 4.78 10.69 0.32
CA ASP A 164 5.29 10.20 1.60
C ASP A 164 5.27 8.66 1.65
N ALA A 165 4.20 8.03 1.16
CA ALA A 165 4.10 6.57 1.09
C ALA A 165 5.26 5.96 0.30
N VAL A 166 5.57 6.52 -0.87
CA VAL A 166 6.67 6.05 -1.74
C VAL A 166 8.02 6.18 -1.04
N LYS A 167 8.30 7.36 -0.46
CA LYS A 167 9.56 7.62 0.23
C LYS A 167 9.76 6.68 1.42
N HIS A 168 8.71 6.46 2.21
CA HIS A 168 8.77 5.56 3.36
C HIS A 168 8.95 4.09 2.92
N ALA A 169 8.31 3.67 1.83
CA ALA A 169 8.42 2.29 1.34
C ALA A 169 9.84 1.98 0.86
N ILE A 170 10.48 2.92 0.15
CA ILE A 170 11.87 2.77 -0.30
C ILE A 170 12.84 2.77 0.89
N ARG A 171 12.63 3.63 1.88
CA ARG A 171 13.44 3.65 3.11
C ARG A 171 13.32 2.35 3.90
N ASP A 172 12.12 1.77 3.98
CA ASP A 172 11.90 0.48 4.64
C ASP A 172 12.70 -0.63 3.92
N TYR A 173 12.66 -0.66 2.58
CA TYR A 173 13.48 -1.57 1.79
C TYR A 173 14.99 -1.39 2.07
N GLN A 174 15.50 -0.15 2.05
CA GLN A 174 16.90 0.14 2.33
C GLN A 174 17.34 -0.34 3.72
N LYS A 175 16.54 -0.06 4.75
CA LYS A 175 16.78 -0.53 6.12
C LYS A 175 16.83 -2.05 6.22
N LYS A 176 15.97 -2.75 5.49
CA LYS A 176 16.00 -4.22 5.42
C LYS A 176 17.28 -4.74 4.78
N GLN A 177 17.76 -4.10 3.71
CA GLN A 177 19.00 -4.47 3.04
C GLN A 177 20.23 -4.21 3.93
N GLU A 178 20.27 -3.07 4.64
CA GLU A 178 21.32 -2.76 5.61
C GLU A 178 21.37 -3.79 6.75
N LYS A 179 20.20 -4.17 7.28
CA LYS A 179 20.10 -5.19 8.33
C LYS A 179 20.56 -6.57 7.85
N ALA A 180 20.22 -6.94 6.62
CA ALA A 180 20.65 -8.20 6.01
C ALA A 180 22.17 -8.23 5.78
N ALA A 181 22.74 -7.12 5.29
CA ALA A 181 24.19 -6.98 5.13
C ALA A 181 24.93 -7.07 6.47
N ALA A 182 24.44 -6.39 7.51
CA ALA A 182 25.03 -6.41 8.85
C ALA A 182 24.99 -7.82 9.49
N ALA A 183 23.92 -8.59 9.28
CA ALA A 183 23.80 -9.95 9.80
C ALA A 183 24.79 -10.93 9.14
N SER A 184 25.18 -10.70 7.89
CA SER A 184 26.18 -11.52 7.19
C SER A 184 27.62 -11.23 7.63
N ALA A 185 27.88 -10.07 8.24
CA ALA A 185 29.20 -9.63 8.67
C ALA A 185 29.54 -9.99 10.13
N SER A 186 28.57 -10.52 10.90
CA SER A 186 28.73 -10.77 12.35
C SER A 186 28.94 -12.24 12.73
N SER A 187 29.37 -13.11 11.81
CA SER A 187 29.86 -14.45 12.20
C SER A 187 31.20 -14.30 12.94
N PRO A 188 31.30 -14.67 14.24
CA PRO A 188 32.58 -14.61 14.94
C PRO A 188 33.58 -15.57 14.29
N PRO A 189 34.88 -15.24 14.20
CA PRO A 189 35.88 -16.21 13.82
C PRO A 189 35.85 -17.34 14.85
N ILE A 190 35.58 -18.56 14.41
CA ILE A 190 35.80 -19.75 15.22
C ILE A 190 37.31 -19.82 15.47
N GLN A 191 37.76 -19.32 16.62
CA GLN A 191 39.13 -19.58 17.09
C GLN A 191 39.20 -21.07 17.43
N LEU A 192 39.80 -21.84 16.52
CA LEU A 192 40.22 -23.20 16.79
C LEU A 192 41.21 -23.15 17.97
N PRO A 193 41.01 -23.92 19.06
CA PRO A 193 42.00 -24.00 20.12
C PRO A 193 43.28 -24.64 19.55
N PRO A 194 44.48 -24.15 19.92
CA PRO A 194 45.72 -24.78 19.50
C PRO A 194 45.78 -26.20 20.08
N SER A 195 45.89 -27.18 19.19
CA SER A 195 46.21 -28.57 19.54
C SER A 195 47.55 -28.58 20.28
N SER A 196 47.50 -28.83 21.59
CA SER A 196 48.67 -29.01 22.43
C SER A 196 49.43 -30.26 21.97
N GLY A 197 50.52 -30.03 21.23
CA GLY A 197 51.52 -31.03 20.92
C GLY A 197 52.24 -31.48 22.19
N THR A 198 52.34 -32.79 22.33
CA THR A 198 53.16 -33.48 23.33
C THR A 198 54.64 -33.27 23.04
N GLU A 199 55.38 -32.65 23.96
CA GLU A 199 56.82 -32.85 24.08
C GLU A 199 57.13 -33.15 25.54
N GLY A 200 57.40 -34.44 25.81
CA GLY A 200 58.08 -34.86 27.02
C GLY A 200 59.58 -34.77 26.80
N THR A 201 60.33 -34.26 27.79
CA THR A 201 61.66 -34.80 28.07
C THR A 201 62.02 -34.58 29.53
N ALA A 202 62.75 -35.58 30.05
CA ALA A 202 63.07 -35.88 31.42
C ALA A 202 63.99 -34.88 32.16
N SER A 203 64.25 -35.25 33.42
CA SER A 203 65.44 -35.05 34.27
C SER A 203 65.49 -33.89 35.28
N SER A 204 65.13 -34.23 36.53
CA SER A 204 65.84 -34.04 37.83
C SER A 204 67.34 -33.68 37.80
N PRO A 205 68.01 -33.39 38.97
CA PRO A 205 67.55 -32.95 40.30
C PRO A 205 68.46 -31.87 40.99
N ALA A 206 68.20 -31.62 42.29
CA ALA A 206 69.02 -30.97 43.35
C ALA A 206 69.11 -29.43 43.26
N GLU A 207 68.97 -28.67 44.34
CA GLU A 207 69.43 -28.83 45.74
C GLU A 207 68.49 -28.11 46.72
#